data_AF-A0A957FNU2-F1
#
_entry.id   AF-A0A957FNU2-F1
#
_cell.length_a   1.000
_cell.length_b   1.000
_cell.length_c   1.000
_cell.angle_alpha   90.00
_cell.angle_beta   90.00
_cell.angle_gamma   90.00
#
_symmetry.space_group_name_H-M   'P 1'
#
loop_
_entity.id
_entity.type
_entity.pdbx_description
1 polymer ?
#
loop_
_entity_poly.entity_id
_entity_poly.type
_entity_poly.pdbx_seq_one_letter_code
_entity_poly.pdbx_strand_id
1 'polypeptide(L)' 'IPARSDADRALYGEYLQSAMDDWASDRVIGSLTHGVVANDAFKSEIDTALGLFLCTGDAAGFQEALQAACEASGPCQ' A
#
# COMPACT_ATOMS: atom_id res chain seq x y z
N ILE A 1 7.94 -12.27 -6.02
CA ILE A 1 9.28 -12.84 -5.75
C ILE A 1 9.21 -13.73 -4.51
N PRO A 2 10.14 -14.68 -4.29
CA PRO A 2 10.18 -15.46 -3.06
C PRO A 2 10.49 -14.58 -1.84
N ALA A 3 9.96 -14.96 -0.67
CA ALA A 3 10.27 -14.29 0.60
C ALA A 3 11.68 -14.64 1.11
N ARG A 4 12.19 -15.82 0.76
CA ARG A 4 13.57 -16.23 1.04
C ARG A 4 14.56 -15.46 0.17
N SER A 5 15.65 -15.01 0.76
CA SER A 5 16.73 -14.29 0.06
C SER A 5 17.72 -15.19 -0.68
N ASP A 6 17.64 -16.51 -0.48
CA ASP A 6 18.53 -17.53 -1.06
C ASP A 6 17.84 -18.42 -2.10
N ALA A 7 16.75 -17.95 -2.69
CA ALA A 7 16.04 -18.68 -3.73
C ALA A 7 16.87 -18.77 -5.04
N ASP A 8 16.75 -19.90 -5.75
CA ASP A 8 17.37 -20.06 -7.06
C ASP A 8 16.67 -19.18 -8.10
N ARG A 9 17.35 -18.10 -8.51
CA ARG A 9 16.82 -17.11 -9.46
C ARG A 9 16.53 -17.70 -10.84
N ALA A 10 17.21 -18.78 -11.24
CA ALA A 10 17.03 -19.40 -12.55
C ALA A 10 15.64 -20.05 -12.73
N LEU A 11 14.90 -20.26 -11.63
CA LEU A 11 13.54 -20.81 -11.65
C LEU A 11 12.45 -19.78 -11.99
N TYR A 12 12.81 -18.50 -12.14
CA TYR A 12 11.86 -17.40 -12.31
C TYR A 12 12.03 -16.73 -13.69
N GLY A 13 10.94 -16.30 -14.29
CA GLY A 13 10.97 -15.52 -15.55
C GLY A 13 11.51 -14.10 -15.34
N GLU A 14 11.83 -13.41 -16.45
CA GLU A 14 12.48 -12.09 -16.46
C GLU A 14 11.80 -11.05 -15.55
N TYR A 15 10.46 -10.98 -15.56
CA TYR A 15 9.72 -10.05 -14.70
C TYR A 15 10.03 -10.26 -13.21
N LEU A 16 10.04 -11.51 -12.75
CA LEU A 16 10.30 -11.83 -11.36
C LEU A 16 11.78 -11.69 -11.01
N GLN A 17 12.68 -11.87 -11.98
CA GLN A 17 14.10 -11.57 -11.80
C GLN A 17 14.33 -10.07 -11.63
N SER A 18 13.71 -9.23 -12.47
CA SER A 18 13.74 -7.76 -12.34
C SER A 18 13.22 -7.33 -10.96
N ALA A 19 12.07 -7.86 -10.53
CA ALA A 19 11.52 -7.54 -9.22
C ALA A 19 12.42 -7.98 -8.05
N MET A 20 13.25 -9.02 -8.23
CA MET A 20 14.24 -9.42 -7.22
C MET A 20 15.42 -8.44 -7.15
N ASP A 21 15.81 -7.84 -8.28
CA ASP A 21 16.85 -6.80 -8.32
C ASP A 21 16.36 -5.49 -7.71
N ASP A 22 15.12 -5.09 -8.01
CA ASP A 22 14.47 -3.92 -7.39
C ASP A 22 14.40 -4.11 -5.87
N TRP A 23 13.95 -5.28 -5.40
CA TRP A 23 13.89 -5.60 -3.97
C TRP A 23 15.26 -5.53 -3.25
N ALA A 24 16.34 -5.88 -3.94
CA ALA A 24 17.68 -5.89 -3.37
C ALA A 24 18.34 -4.50 -3.31
N SER A 25 17.86 -3.53 -4.08
CA SER A 25 18.52 -2.23 -4.26
C SER A 25 17.67 -1.04 -3.81
N ASP A 26 16.34 -1.16 -3.86
CA ASP A 26 15.43 -0.08 -3.52
C ASP A 26 15.18 0.04 -2.01
N ARG A 27 14.71 1.24 -1.62
CA ARG A 27 14.14 1.44 -0.29
C ARG A 27 12.77 0.76 -0.22
N VAL A 28 12.71 -0.35 0.50
CA VAL A 28 11.46 -1.08 0.76
C VAL A 28 10.57 -0.29 1.72
N ILE A 29 9.33 0.00 1.28
CA ILE A 29 8.26 0.59 2.10
C ILE A 29 7.05 -0.32 2.08
N GLY A 30 6.33 -0.40 3.21
CA GLY A 30 5.13 -1.21 3.34
C GLY A 30 3.91 -0.62 2.63
N SER A 31 3.15 -1.48 1.97
CA SER A 31 1.90 -1.13 1.30
C SER A 31 0.77 -0.86 2.30
N LEU A 32 0.03 0.24 2.11
CA LEU A 32 -1.18 0.56 2.87
C LEU A 32 -2.34 -0.36 2.47
N THR A 33 -2.65 -0.45 1.16
CA THR A 33 -3.77 -1.23 0.63
C THR A 33 -3.64 -2.73 0.89
N HIS A 34 -2.41 -3.22 1.06
CA HIS A 34 -2.11 -4.62 1.36
C HIS A 34 -1.73 -4.84 2.84
N GLY A 35 -2.08 -3.90 3.72
CA GLY A 35 -2.08 -4.10 5.17
C GLY A 35 -0.74 -4.08 5.89
N VAL A 36 0.36 -3.66 5.24
CA VAL A 36 1.68 -3.63 5.89
C VAL A 36 1.81 -2.43 6.84
N VAL A 37 1.26 -1.28 6.46
CA VAL A 37 1.35 -0.03 7.26
C VAL A 37 0.00 0.49 7.75
N ALA A 38 -1.08 -0.24 7.51
CA ALA A 38 -2.43 0.13 7.96
C ALA A 38 -3.17 -1.08 8.51
N ASN A 39 -3.81 -0.89 9.66
CA ASN A 39 -4.76 -1.86 10.20
C ASN A 39 -6.06 -1.86 9.35
N ASP A 40 -6.90 -2.89 9.55
CA ASP A 40 -8.12 -3.06 8.75
C ASP A 40 -9.12 -1.89 8.90
N ALA A 41 -9.20 -1.26 10.08
CA ALA A 41 -10.09 -0.13 10.32
C ALA A 41 -9.68 1.10 9.51
N PHE A 42 -8.42 1.51 9.61
CA PHE A 42 -7.87 2.65 8.86
C PHE A 42 -7.96 2.43 7.36
N LYS A 43 -7.64 1.20 6.90
CA LYS A 43 -7.74 0.84 5.49
C LYS A 43 -9.18 0.94 4.96
N SER A 44 -10.16 0.46 5.73
CA SER A 44 -11.57 0.48 5.34
C SER A 44 -12.12 1.90 5.19
N GLU A 45 -11.72 2.81 6.08
CA GLU A 45 -12.08 4.23 6.00
C GLU A 45 -11.48 4.90 4.75
N ILE A 46 -10.20 4.63 4.45
CA ILE A 46 -9.54 5.11 3.24
C ILE A 46 -10.21 4.54 1.97
N ASP A 47 -10.55 3.25 1.95
CA ASP A 47 -11.22 2.61 0.80
C ASP A 47 -12.61 3.25 0.54
N THR A 48 -13.34 3.58 1.61
CA THR A 48 -14.62 4.30 1.51
C THR A 48 -14.43 5.71 0.94
N ALA A 49 -13.45 6.45 1.46
CA ALA A 49 -13.13 7.80 0.99
C ALA A 49 -12.69 7.79 -0.49
N LEU A 50 -11.89 6.80 -0.89
CA LEU A 50 -11.49 6.61 -2.29
C LEU A 50 -12.67 6.31 -3.19
N GLY A 51 -13.59 5.43 -2.75
CA GLY A 51 -14.82 5.13 -3.48
C GLY A 51 -15.68 6.37 -3.74
N LEU A 52 -15.83 7.24 -2.73
CA LEU A 52 -16.54 8.52 -2.88
C LEU A 52 -15.82 9.44 -3.86
N PHE A 53 -14.49 9.58 -3.73
CA PHE A 53 -13.68 10.39 -4.64
C PHE A 53 -13.81 9.95 -6.10
N LEU A 54 -13.79 8.65 -6.38
CA LEU A 54 -13.93 8.13 -7.74
C LEU A 54 -15.31 8.44 -8.35
N CYS A 55 -16.35 8.56 -7.52
CA CYS A 55 -17.70 8.93 -7.96
C CYS A 55 -17.85 10.44 -8.19
N THR A 56 -17.23 11.27 -7.35
CA THR A 56 -17.50 12.73 -7.33
C THR A 56 -16.40 13.57 -7.97
N GLY A 57 -15.17 13.08 -8.00
CA GLY A 57 -13.98 13.85 -8.33
C GLY A 57 -13.61 14.91 -7.28
N ASP A 58 -14.22 14.88 -6.10
CA ASP A 58 -14.00 15.88 -5.04
C ASP A 58 -12.70 15.63 -4.27
N ALA A 59 -11.61 16.25 -4.73
CA ALA A 59 -10.31 16.13 -4.11
C ALA A 59 -10.25 16.73 -2.68
N ALA A 60 -11.00 17.79 -2.41
CA ALA A 60 -11.00 18.43 -1.09
C ALA A 60 -11.69 17.52 -0.07
N GLY A 61 -12.88 17.00 -0.42
CA GLY A 61 -13.58 16.02 0.41
C GLY A 61 -12.77 14.74 0.65
N PHE A 62 -12.00 14.28 -0.35
CA PHE A 62 -11.11 13.14 -0.16
C PHE A 62 -10.00 13.43 0.85
N GLN A 63 -9.33 14.58 0.75
CA GLN A 63 -8.26 14.98 1.67
C GLN A 63 -8.76 15.11 3.12
N GLU A 64 -9.93 15.72 3.32
CA GLU A 64 -10.57 15.83 4.64
C GLU A 64 -10.87 14.44 5.23
N ALA A 65 -11.42 13.54 4.42
CA ALA A 65 -11.70 12.17 4.85
C ALA A 65 -10.44 11.38 5.21
N LEU A 66 -9.32 11.56 4.48
CA LEU A 66 -8.04 10.94 4.80
C LEU A 66 -7.46 11.43 6.14
N GLN A 67 -7.57 12.74 6.41
CA GLN A 67 -7.13 13.28 7.70
C GLN A 67 -7.97 12.70 8.85
N ALA A 68 -9.30 12.72 8.70
CA ALA A 68 -10.20 12.17 9.70
C ALA A 68 -9.91 10.68 9.97
N ALA A 69 -9.66 9.89 8.93
CA ALA A 69 -9.29 8.48 9.08
C ALA A 69 -7.96 8.29 9.82
N CYS A 70 -6.97 9.17 9.57
CA CYS A 70 -5.68 9.10 10.24
C CYS A 70 -5.81 9.34 11.74
N GLU A 71 -6.62 10.32 12.14
CA GLU A 71 -6.90 10.68 13.53
C GLU A 71 -7.78 9.63 14.22
N ALA A 72 -8.74 9.04 13.52
CA ALA A 72 -9.70 8.09 14.10
C ALA A 72 -9.12 6.68 14.26
N SER A 73 -8.48 6.14 13.22
CA SER A 73 -8.11 4.72 13.13
C SER A 73 -6.66 4.49 12.70
N GLY A 74 -6.00 5.55 12.21
CA GLY A 74 -4.64 5.52 11.66
C GLY A 74 -3.55 5.92 12.65
N PRO A 75 -2.34 6.23 12.14
CA PRO A 75 -1.17 6.53 12.97
C PRO A 75 -1.13 7.96 13.53
N CYS A 76 -2.15 8.80 13.31
CA CYS A 76 -2.19 10.18 13.80
C CYS A 76 -2.84 10.32 15.19
N GLN A 77 -3.10 9.21 15.89
CA GLN A 77 -3.53 9.21 17.29
C GLN A 77 -2.44 9.66 18.27
#